data_AF-R5ANH7-F1
#
_entry.id   AF-R5ANH7-F1
#
_cell.length_a   1.000
_cell.length_b   1.000
_cell.length_c   1.000
_cell.angle_alpha   90.00
_cell.angle_beta   90.00
_cell.angle_gamma   90.00
#
_symmetry.space_group_name_H-M   'P 1'
#
loop_
_entity.id
_entity.type
_entity.pdbx_description
1 polymer ?
#
loop_
_entity_poly.entity_id
_entity_poly.type
_entity_poly.pdbx_seq_one_letter_code
_entity_poly.pdbx_strand_id
1 'polypeptide(L)' 'MRYAWEAEEVDAKLKTIMKNIHDASAKAAEEYGFGYNLVAGANIAGFLKVAEAMLAQGLV' A
#
# COMPACT_ATOMS: atom_id res chain seq x y z
N MET A 1 11.18 25.49 3.55
CA MET A 1 12.56 24.99 3.73
C MET A 1 12.67 23.65 3.00
N ARG A 2 13.74 23.39 2.24
CA ARG A 2 13.96 22.10 1.56
C ARG A 2 15.04 21.34 2.33
N TYR A 3 14.70 20.18 2.87
CA TYR A 3 15.63 19.28 3.55
C TYR A 3 15.99 18.12 2.62
N ALA A 4 17.23 17.68 2.68
CA ALA A 4 17.70 16.46 2.02
C ALA A 4 17.85 15.35 3.07
N TRP A 5 17.56 14.11 2.66
CA TRP A 5 17.78 12.93 3.48
C TRP A 5 19.15 12.33 3.19
N GLU A 6 19.76 11.75 4.20
CA GLU A 6 20.95 10.90 4.04
C GLU A 6 20.56 9.57 3.38
N ALA A 7 21.54 8.91 2.74
CA ALA A 7 21.30 7.66 2.00
C ALA A 7 20.71 6.55 2.90
N GLU A 8 21.18 6.47 4.15
CA GLU A 8 20.72 5.51 5.15
C GLU A 8 19.26 5.77 5.54
N GLU A 9 18.85 7.03 5.63
CA GLU A 9 17.46 7.40 5.91
C GLU A 9 16.55 7.01 4.74
N VAL A 10 17.01 7.22 3.50
CA VAL A 10 16.28 6.80 2.29
C VAL A 10 16.10 5.28 2.26
N ASP A 11 17.16 4.51 2.50
CA ASP A 11 17.12 3.04 2.50
C ASP A 11 16.19 2.50 3.60
N ALA A 12 16.27 3.05 4.82
CA ALA A 12 15.41 2.63 5.92
C ALA A 12 13.92 2.88 5.62
N LYS A 13 13.58 4.03 5.03
CA LYS A 13 12.22 4.32 4.58
C LYS A 13 11.78 3.38 3.46
N LEU A 14 12.63 3.13 2.47
CA LEU A 14 12.33 2.22 1.37
C LEU A 14 12.02 0.81 1.87
N LYS A 15 12.86 0.25 2.76
CA LYS A 15 12.63 -1.07 3.37
C LYS A 15 11.29 -1.14 4.10
N THR A 16 10.96 -0.09 4.85
CA THR A 16 9.69 0.01 5.56
C THR A 16 8.51 0.05 4.58
N ILE A 17 8.60 0.85 3.52
CA ILE A 17 7.56 0.95 2.48
C ILE A 17 7.35 -0.39 1.78
N MET A 18 8.43 -1.07 1.40
CA MET A 18 8.34 -2.37 0.71
C MET A 18 7.71 -3.46 1.60
N LYS A 19 8.05 -3.48 2.89
CA LYS A 19 7.40 -4.39 3.85
C LYS A 19 5.90 -4.10 3.95
N ASN A 20 5.53 -2.83 4.07
CA ASN A 20 4.12 -2.43 4.16
C ASN A 20 3.33 -2.80 2.89
N ILE A 21 3.93 -2.68 1.70
CA ILE A 21 3.30 -3.08 0.43
C ILE A 21 3.04 -4.60 0.42
N HIS A 22 4.02 -5.40 0.83
CA HIS A 22 3.87 -6.84 0.94
C HIS A 22 2.77 -7.21 1.94
N ASP A 23 2.83 -6.66 3.15
CA ASP A 23 1.90 -7.00 4.24
C ASP A 23 0.45 -6.60 3.88
N ALA A 24 0.25 -5.45 3.23
CA ALA A 24 -1.05 -5.03 2.74
C ALA A 24 -1.59 -5.96 1.64
N SER A 25 -0.73 -6.40 0.71
CA SER A 25 -1.12 -7.31 -0.37
C SER A 25 -1.50 -8.69 0.18
N ALA A 26 -0.68 -9.25 1.07
CA ALA A 26 -0.96 -10.54 1.69
C ALA A 26 -2.27 -10.52 2.49
N LYS A 27 -2.45 -9.48 3.31
CA LYS A 27 -3.66 -9.28 4.12
C LYS A 27 -4.91 -9.16 3.23
N ALA A 28 -4.87 -8.33 2.20
CA ALA A 28 -6.02 -8.15 1.30
C ALA A 28 -6.37 -9.42 0.53
N ALA A 29 -5.37 -10.19 0.09
CA ALA A 29 -5.62 -11.48 -0.57
C ALA A 29 -6.30 -12.48 0.38
N GLU A 30 -5.87 -12.54 1.64
CA GLU A 30 -6.46 -13.40 2.66
C GLU A 30 -7.89 -12.97 3.00
N GLU A 31 -8.12 -11.69 3.28
CA GLU A 31 -9.43 -11.12 3.63
C GLU A 31 -10.50 -11.37 2.57
N TYR A 32 -10.11 -11.40 1.29
CA TYR A 32 -11.01 -11.60 0.15
C TYR A 32 -11.01 -13.05 -0.37
N GLY A 33 -10.43 -14.00 0.38
CA GLY A 33 -10.54 -15.44 0.09
C GLY A 33 -9.62 -15.95 -1.03
N PHE A 34 -8.58 -15.20 -1.40
CA PHE A 34 -7.57 -15.60 -2.39
C PHE A 34 -6.33 -16.24 -1.76
N GLY A 35 -6.29 -16.44 -0.44
CA GLY A 35 -5.14 -17.00 0.27
C GLY A 35 -3.91 -16.11 0.12
N TYR A 36 -2.74 -16.69 -0.17
CA TYR A 36 -1.49 -15.95 -0.35
C TYR A 36 -1.24 -15.52 -1.82
N ASN A 37 -2.28 -15.02 -2.49
CA ASN A 37 -2.17 -14.50 -3.85
C ASN A 37 -1.81 -13.01 -3.85
N LEU A 38 -0.51 -12.70 -3.85
CA LEU A 38 -0.02 -11.32 -3.80
C LEU A 38 -0.45 -10.46 -5.00
N VAL A 39 -0.70 -11.05 -6.17
CA VAL A 39 -1.17 -10.30 -7.35
C VAL A 39 -2.60 -9.83 -7.15
N ALA A 40 -3.49 -10.73 -6.72
CA ALA A 40 -4.87 -10.37 -6.39
C ALA A 40 -4.90 -9.36 -5.24
N GLY A 41 -4.14 -9.63 -4.17
CA GLY A 41 -4.05 -8.75 -3.01
C GLY A 41 -3.56 -7.34 -3.31
N ALA A 42 -2.53 -7.20 -4.15
CA ALA A 42 -2.01 -5.89 -4.56
C ALA A 42 -3.07 -5.07 -5.32
N ASN A 43 -3.82 -5.71 -6.23
CA ASN A 43 -4.91 -5.06 -6.95
C ASN A 43 -6.05 -4.63 -6.01
N ILE A 44 -6.44 -5.50 -5.08
CA ILE A 44 -7.50 -5.22 -4.10
C ILE A 44 -7.10 -4.07 -3.18
N ALA A 45 -5.92 -4.15 -2.55
CA ALA A 45 -5.43 -3.12 -1.63
C ALA A 45 -5.26 -1.76 -2.32
N GLY A 46 -4.73 -1.74 -3.54
CA GLY A 46 -4.59 -0.52 -4.33
C GLY A 46 -5.94 0.11 -4.70
N PHE A 47 -6.90 -0.73 -5.13
CA PHE A 47 -8.24 -0.28 -5.49
C PHE A 47 -9.00 0.30 -4.29
N LEU A 48 -9.05 -0.42 -3.15
CA LEU A 48 -9.78 0.01 -1.95
C LEU A 48 -9.32 1.38 -1.47
N LYS A 49 -8.00 1.61 -1.41
CA LYS A 49 -7.44 2.90 -0.96
C LYS A 49 -7.95 4.08 -1.79
N VAL A 50 -8.06 3.91 -3.11
CA VAL A 50 -8.55 4.97 -4.00
C VAL A 50 -10.07 5.06 -3.92
N ALA A 51 -10.78 3.94 -3.95
CA ALA A 51 -12.23 3.89 -3.88
C ALA A 51 -12.78 4.53 -2.60
N GLU A 52 -12.16 4.25 -1.45
CA GLU A 52 -12.51 4.88 -0.16
C GLU A 52 -12.31 6.39 -0.19
N ALA A 53 -11.19 6.86 -0.75
CA ALA A 53 -10.93 8.29 -0.90
C ALA A 53 -11.93 8.98 -1.84
N MET A 54 -12.28 8.33 -2.95
CA MET A 54 -13.29 8.83 -3.89
C MET A 54 -14.67 8.92 -3.24
N LEU A 55 -15.10 7.88 -2.50
CA LEU A 55 -16.38 7.88 -1.78
C LEU A 55 -16.42 8.98 -0.71
N ALA A 56 -15.32 9.20 0.01
CA ALA A 56 -15.21 10.25 1.03
C ALA A 56 -15.25 11.67 0.43
N GLN A 57 -14.72 11.86 -0.78
CA GLN A 57 -14.75 13.15 -1.48
C GLN A 57 -16.09 13.42 -2.19
N GLY A 58 -16.90 12.39 -2.40
CA GLY A 58 -18.18 12.49 -3.09
C GLY A 58 -18.04 12.66 -4.60
N LEU A 59 -19.14 13.01 -5.25
CA LEU A 59 -19.14 13.37 -6.68
C LEU A 59 -18.68 14.82 -6.82
N VAL A 60 -17.45 15.00 -7.31
CA VAL A 60 -16.81 16.29 -7.60
C VAL A 60 -16.43 16.39 -9.08
#